data_AF-A0AB36CP11-F1
#
_entry.id   AF-A0AB36CP11-F1
#
_cell.length_a   1.000
_cell.length_b   1.000
_cell.length_c   1.000
_cell.angle_alpha   90.00
_cell.angle_beta   90.00
_cell.angle_gamma   90.00
#
_symmetry.space_group_name_H-M   'P 1'
#
loop_
_entity.id
_entity.type
_entity.pdbx_description
1 polymer ?
#
loop_
_entity_poly.entity_id
_entity_poly.type
_entity_poly.pdbx_seq_one_letter_code
_entity_poly.pdbx_strand_id
1 'polypeptide(L)'
;MDETVKDELTVRPVHSKEAIDAGFQIIVRAWFKTKEGASYAGYIYWSYSSSVENLKPVVFVGGAGCISFWSGMVEPNWSDYSPELQVVRSVLPVSFSSEVLFDLGCLSGVLEGLYSFKEGRVTAFA
;
A
#
# COMPACT_ATOMS: atom_id res chain seq x y z
N MET A 1 17.06 -28.74 14.92
CA MET A 1 16.26 -27.61 14.43
C MET A 1 17.10 -26.96 13.36
N ASP A 2 16.66 -27.00 12.11
CA ASP A 2 17.43 -26.49 10.97
C ASP A 2 17.15 -24.98 10.83
N GLU A 3 18.17 -24.16 11.08
CA GLU A 3 18.09 -22.69 11.03
C GLU A 3 18.06 -22.17 9.58
N THR A 4 18.08 -23.05 8.57
CA THR A 4 18.11 -22.66 7.16
C THR A 4 16.74 -22.55 6.50
N VAL A 5 15.66 -22.93 7.19
CA VAL A 5 14.29 -22.75 6.68
C VAL A 5 13.89 -21.29 6.85
N LYS A 6 14.03 -20.50 5.78
CA LYS A 6 13.40 -19.17 5.71
C LYS A 6 11.89 -19.37 5.73
N ASP A 7 11.28 -19.04 6.86
CA ASP A 7 9.83 -18.98 7.01
C ASP A 7 9.25 -18.03 5.95
N GLU A 8 8.20 -18.47 5.24
CA GLU A 8 7.47 -17.73 4.20
C GLU A 8 6.90 -16.39 4.72
N LEU A 9 6.89 -16.19 6.04
CA LEU A 9 6.42 -14.97 6.71
C LEU A 9 7.54 -14.00 7.13
N THR A 10 8.79 -14.23 6.72
CA THR A 10 9.91 -13.36 7.10
C THR A 10 9.98 -12.10 6.25
N VAL A 11 9.84 -10.93 6.88
CA VAL A 11 10.16 -9.64 6.24
C VAL A 11 11.60 -9.25 6.58
N ARG A 12 12.37 -8.86 5.57
CA ARG A 12 13.76 -8.38 5.74
C ARG A 12 14.04 -7.16 4.86
N PRO A 13 14.97 -6.29 5.26
CA PRO A 13 15.44 -5.24 4.37
C PRO A 13 16.15 -5.83 3.14
N VAL A 14 16.01 -5.13 2.01
CA VAL A 14 16.79 -5.39 0.80
C VAL A 14 18.01 -4.47 0.84
N HIS A 15 19.20 -5.05 0.97
CA HIS A 15 20.43 -4.28 1.21
C HIS A 15 21.23 -3.98 -0.06
N SER A 16 21.00 -4.71 -1.15
CA SER A 16 21.76 -4.60 -2.39
C SER A 16 20.93 -5.03 -3.61
N LYS A 17 21.55 -5.04 -4.81
CA LYS A 17 20.97 -5.62 -6.05
C LYS A 17 20.95 -7.15 -6.03
N GLU A 18 20.51 -7.73 -4.92
CA GLU A 18 20.29 -9.16 -4.82
C GLU A 18 19.14 -9.60 -5.73
N ALA A 19 19.24 -10.81 -6.26
CA ALA A 19 18.11 -11.42 -6.95
C ALA A 19 17.00 -11.69 -5.92
N ILE A 20 15.79 -11.23 -6.23
CA ILE A 20 14.61 -11.46 -5.40
C ILE A 20 13.84 -12.62 -6.03
N ASP A 21 13.72 -13.72 -5.31
CA ASP A 21 13.01 -14.90 -5.83
C ASP A 21 11.54 -14.56 -6.09
N ALA A 22 10.95 -15.20 -7.10
CA ALA A 22 9.59 -14.92 -7.55
C ALA A 22 8.50 -15.14 -6.48
N GLY A 23 8.81 -15.87 -5.40
CA GLY A 23 7.92 -16.08 -4.26
C GLY A 23 7.86 -14.91 -3.27
N PHE A 24 8.77 -13.94 -3.37
CA PHE A 24 8.79 -12.76 -2.49
C PHE A 24 8.05 -11.58 -3.11
N GLN A 25 7.47 -10.76 -2.24
CA GLN A 25 6.94 -9.45 -2.60
C GLN A 25 7.87 -8.35 -2.10
N ILE A 26 7.98 -7.28 -2.87
CA ILE A 26 8.83 -6.14 -2.53
C ILE A 26 7.93 -5.05 -1.97
N ILE A 27 8.23 -4.59 -0.75
CA ILE A 27 7.55 -3.44 -0.15
C ILE A 27 8.44 -2.22 -0.34
N VAL A 28 7.90 -1.17 -0.96
CA VAL A 28 8.60 0.10 -1.14
C VAL A 28 7.89 1.20 -0.41
N ARG A 29 8.65 2.12 0.19
CA ARG A 29 8.11 3.30 0.83
C ARG A 29 7.38 4.16 -0.20
N ALA A 30 6.28 4.77 0.21
CA ALA A 30 5.53 5.69 -0.62
C ALA A 30 5.08 6.93 0.16
N TRP A 31 4.91 8.02 -0.57
CA TRP A 31 4.40 9.29 -0.08
C TRP A 31 3.04 9.56 -0.67
N PHE A 32 2.08 9.89 0.18
CA PHE A 32 0.67 10.08 -0.16
C PHE A 32 0.30 11.55 0.07
N LYS A 33 0.06 12.29 -1.01
CA LYS A 33 -0.15 13.73 -1.03
C LYS A 33 -1.62 14.07 -1.28
N THR A 34 -2.17 14.86 -0.38
CA THR A 34 -3.50 15.47 -0.51
C THR A 34 -3.47 16.63 -1.50
N LYS A 35 -4.65 17.07 -1.96
CA LYS A 35 -4.78 18.28 -2.80
C LYS A 35 -4.30 19.54 -2.09
N GLU A 36 -4.40 19.59 -0.76
CA GLU A 36 -4.01 20.71 0.08
C GLU A 36 -2.50 20.73 0.39
N GLY A 37 -1.75 19.72 -0.09
CA GLY A 37 -0.30 19.64 0.05
C GLY A 37 0.18 18.89 1.30
N ALA A 38 -0.72 18.48 2.20
CA ALA A 38 -0.37 17.56 3.29
C ALA A 38 0.12 16.23 2.72
N SER A 39 1.14 15.65 3.36
CA SER A 39 1.76 14.39 2.92
C SER A 39 1.80 13.38 4.06
N TYR A 40 1.35 12.16 3.78
CA TYR A 40 1.45 11.01 4.66
C TYR A 40 2.53 10.06 4.16
N ALA A 41 3.22 9.40 5.11
CA ALA A 41 4.11 8.29 4.81
C ALA A 41 3.30 6.99 4.73
N GLY A 42 3.81 6.02 4.00
CA GLY A 42 3.23 4.70 3.90
C GLY A 42 4.08 3.79 3.04
N TYR A 43 3.46 2.75 2.50
CA TYR A 43 4.11 1.85 1.57
C TYR A 43 3.15 1.31 0.53
N ILE A 44 3.72 0.75 -0.54
CA ILE A 44 3.03 -0.06 -1.53
C ILE A 44 3.86 -1.33 -1.77
N TYR A 45 3.21 -2.34 -2.33
CA TYR A 45 3.88 -3.48 -2.92
C TYR A 45 4.30 -3.11 -4.34
N TRP A 46 5.60 -3.23 -4.63
CA TRP A 46 6.10 -2.95 -5.96
C TRP A 46 5.65 -4.04 -6.94
N SER A 47 5.11 -3.61 -8.08
CA SER A 47 4.66 -4.47 -9.15
C SER A 47 4.82 -3.75 -10.50
N TYR A 48 4.95 -4.53 -11.57
CA TYR A 48 4.88 -4.00 -12.93
C TYR A 48 3.48 -3.45 -13.29
N SER A 49 2.44 -3.94 -12.62
CA SER A 49 1.09 -3.40 -12.75
C SER A 49 0.87 -2.27 -11.75
N SER A 50 0.34 -1.15 -12.22
CA SER A 50 -0.04 -0.02 -11.38
C SER A 50 -1.45 -0.15 -10.77
N SER A 51 -2.09 -1.31 -10.88
CA SER A 51 -3.45 -1.52 -10.35
C SER A 51 -3.45 -1.71 -8.83
N VAL A 52 -4.47 -1.17 -8.16
CA VAL A 52 -4.51 -1.05 -6.70
C VAL A 52 -4.44 -2.40 -5.97
N GLU A 53 -4.98 -3.46 -6.55
CA GLU A 53 -4.94 -4.82 -6.01
C GLU A 53 -3.53 -5.44 -6.02
N ASN A 54 -2.67 -4.96 -6.92
CA ASN A 54 -1.26 -5.33 -6.97
C ASN A 54 -0.43 -4.45 -6.04
N LEU A 55 -0.73 -3.15 -5.99
CA LEU A 55 0.02 -2.18 -5.19
C LEU A 55 -0.33 -2.21 -3.69
N LYS A 56 -1.54 -2.65 -3.35
CA LYS A 56 -2.13 -2.72 -2.00
C LYS A 56 -1.65 -1.58 -1.07
N PRO A 57 -2.00 -0.33 -1.39
CA PRO A 57 -1.42 0.82 -0.71
C PRO A 57 -1.80 0.89 0.76
N VAL A 58 -0.83 1.26 1.60
CA VAL A 58 -1.04 1.44 3.04
C VAL A 58 -0.51 2.80 3.47
N VAL A 59 -1.34 3.56 4.19
CA VAL A 59 -1.01 4.90 4.71
C VAL A 59 -0.87 4.85 6.22
N PHE A 60 0.19 5.45 6.77
CA PHE A 60 0.36 5.66 8.20
C PHE A 60 -0.22 7.01 8.62
N VAL A 61 -1.01 7.00 9.69
CA VAL A 61 -1.64 8.22 10.24
C VAL A 61 -1.07 8.48 11.62
N GLY A 62 0.11 9.11 11.66
CA GLY A 62 0.82 9.41 12.92
C GLY A 62 0.97 8.18 13.82
N GLY A 63 0.63 8.33 15.11
CA GLY A 63 0.60 7.22 16.07
C GLY A 63 -0.72 6.44 16.13
N ALA A 64 -1.73 6.79 15.32
CA ALA A 64 -3.06 6.19 15.38
C ALA A 64 -3.12 4.81 14.68
N GLY A 65 -2.21 4.55 13.76
CA GLY A 65 -2.13 3.27 13.04
C GLY A 65 -2.01 3.46 11.54
N CYS A 66 -2.66 2.56 10.78
CA CYS A 66 -2.57 2.55 9.33
C CYS A 66 -3.93 2.24 8.66
N ILE A 67 -4.04 2.65 7.41
CA ILE A 67 -5.20 2.41 6.55
C ILE A 67 -4.73 1.57 5.37
N SER A 68 -5.31 0.39 5.19
CA SER A 68 -5.15 -0.38 3.95
C SER A 68 -6.20 0.07 2.96
N PHE A 69 -5.76 0.46 1.76
CA PHE A 69 -6.65 0.85 0.68
C PHE A 69 -7.16 -0.35 -0.13
N TRP A 70 -6.63 -1.55 0.10
CA TRP A 70 -7.11 -2.78 -0.56
C TRP A 70 -7.62 -3.80 0.46
N SER A 71 -8.87 -4.23 0.27
CA SER A 71 -9.57 -5.17 1.17
C SER A 71 -9.84 -6.54 0.55
N GLY A 72 -9.23 -6.84 -0.61
CA GLY A 72 -9.43 -8.13 -1.27
C GLY A 72 -10.88 -8.30 -1.72
N MET A 73 -11.53 -9.40 -1.31
CA MET A 73 -12.94 -9.69 -1.65
C MET A 73 -13.94 -9.10 -0.64
N VAL A 74 -13.47 -8.46 0.44
CA VAL A 74 -14.33 -7.89 1.47
C VAL A 74 -14.67 -6.46 1.10
N GLU A 75 -15.95 -6.11 1.14
CA GLU A 75 -16.41 -4.73 0.96
C GLU A 75 -15.97 -3.87 2.16
N PRO A 76 -15.12 -2.85 1.96
CA PRO A 76 -14.62 -2.03 3.05
C PRO A 76 -15.64 -0.98 3.47
N ASN A 77 -15.64 -0.64 4.77
CA ASN A 77 -16.41 0.49 5.29
C ASN A 77 -15.49 1.43 6.08
N TRP A 78 -15.56 2.73 5.81
CA TRP A 78 -14.83 3.74 6.58
C TRP A 78 -15.16 3.73 8.08
N SER A 79 -16.37 3.30 8.43
CA SER A 79 -16.81 3.19 9.83
C SER A 79 -16.07 2.10 10.61
N ASP A 80 -15.36 1.19 9.93
CA ASP A 80 -14.54 0.16 10.56
C ASP A 80 -13.21 0.73 11.08
N TYR A 81 -12.82 1.92 10.61
CA TYR A 81 -11.64 2.63 11.07
C TYR A 81 -11.98 3.60 12.21
N SER A 82 -11.03 3.80 13.13
CA SER A 82 -11.20 4.78 14.21
C SER A 82 -11.34 6.21 13.68
N PRO A 83 -11.96 7.14 14.43
CA PRO A 83 -12.13 8.53 14.00
C PRO A 83 -10.81 9.22 13.61
N GLU A 84 -9.71 8.88 14.28
CA GLU A 84 -8.38 9.42 14.01
C GLU A 84 -7.83 8.99 12.65
N LEU A 85 -8.21 7.81 12.16
CA LEU A 85 -7.83 7.30 10.84
C LEU A 85 -8.76 7.85 9.74
N GLN A 86 -10.04 8.08 10.06
CA GLN A 86 -11.02 8.61 9.10
C GLN A 86 -10.69 10.03 8.61
N VAL A 87 -9.76 10.75 9.22
CA VAL A 87 -9.24 12.03 8.69
C VAL A 87 -8.69 11.90 7.26
N VAL A 88 -8.23 10.71 6.87
CA VAL A 88 -7.75 10.46 5.51
C VAL A 88 -8.90 10.46 4.50
N ARG A 89 -10.11 10.06 4.91
CA ARG A 89 -11.31 10.06 4.06
C ARG A 89 -11.65 11.47 3.58
N SER A 90 -11.57 12.46 4.47
CA SER A 90 -11.93 13.84 4.13
C SER A 90 -10.96 14.54 3.19
N VAL A 91 -9.75 13.98 3.00
CA VAL A 91 -8.71 14.54 2.13
C VAL A 91 -8.55 13.78 0.81
N LEU A 92 -9.44 12.84 0.51
CA LEU A 92 -9.49 12.16 -0.77
C LEU A 92 -9.90 13.12 -1.91
N PRO A 93 -9.44 12.86 -3.15
CA PRO A 93 -8.47 11.82 -3.51
C PRO A 93 -7.03 12.19 -3.12
N VAL A 94 -6.24 11.16 -2.87
CA VAL A 94 -4.83 11.27 -2.46
C VAL A 94 -3.94 10.70 -3.55
N SER A 95 -3.00 11.50 -4.06
CA SER A 95 -2.00 11.04 -5.02
C SER A 95 -0.85 10.36 -4.30
N PHE A 96 -0.22 9.34 -4.88
CA PHE A 96 0.95 8.71 -4.28
C PHE A 96 2.11 8.55 -5.26
N SER A 97 3.32 8.49 -4.71
CA SER A 97 4.54 8.15 -5.42
C SER A 97 5.46 7.32 -4.52
N SER A 98 5.99 6.20 -5.03
CA SER A 98 6.96 5.38 -4.30
C SER A 98 8.37 5.95 -4.38
N GLU A 99 9.23 5.54 -3.44
CA GLU A 99 10.67 5.68 -3.61
C GLU A 99 11.16 4.82 -4.79
N VAL A 100 12.24 5.27 -5.42
CA VAL A 100 12.99 4.48 -6.41
C VAL A 100 13.93 3.56 -5.63
N LEU A 101 13.88 2.26 -5.91
CA LEU A 101 14.72 1.27 -5.22
C LEU A 101 15.57 0.51 -6.23
N PHE A 102 16.88 0.75 -6.24
CA PHE A 102 17.82 0.18 -7.22
C PHE A 102 17.35 0.43 -8.66
N ASP A 103 17.02 -0.64 -9.40
CA ASP A 103 16.54 -0.59 -10.78
C ASP A 103 14.99 -0.65 -10.87
N LEU A 104 14.30 -0.65 -9.72
CA LEU A 104 12.85 -0.61 -9.62
C LEU A 104 12.38 0.84 -9.73
N GLY A 105 11.70 1.15 -10.83
CA GLY A 105 11.16 2.46 -11.10
C GLY A 105 10.14 2.93 -10.06
N CYS A 106 10.00 4.24 -9.95
CA CYS A 106 8.94 4.87 -9.16
C CYS A 106 7.57 4.47 -9.70
N LEU A 107 6.66 4.08 -8.80
CA LEU A 107 5.25 3.86 -9.11
C LEU A 107 4.44 5.02 -8.54
N SER A 108 3.44 5.48 -9.29
CA SER A 108 2.57 6.57 -8.88
C SER A 108 1.12 6.31 -9.28
N GLY A 109 0.19 6.91 -8.56
CA GLY A 109 -1.23 6.81 -8.85
C GLY A 109 -2.08 7.72 -7.97
N VAL A 110 -3.38 7.52 -8.02
CA VAL A 110 -4.37 8.28 -7.24
C VAL A 110 -5.31 7.30 -6.55
N LEU A 111 -5.58 7.57 -5.27
CA LEU A 111 -6.54 6.83 -4.45
C LEU A 111 -7.78 7.68 -4.25
N GLU A 112 -8.91 7.15 -4.71
CA GLU A 112 -10.23 7.79 -4.68
C GLU A 112 -11.07 7.34 -3.46
N GLY A 113 -10.68 6.26 -2.79
CA GLY A 113 -11.41 5.64 -1.68
C GLY A 113 -10.77 4.33 -1.25
N LEU A 114 -11.43 3.55 -0.42
CA LEU A 114 -11.05 2.16 -0.15
C LEU A 114 -11.44 1.27 -1.34
N TYR A 115 -10.74 0.17 -1.57
CA TYR A 115 -10.95 -0.68 -2.74
C TYR A 115 -11.19 -2.14 -2.37
N SER A 116 -12.07 -2.80 -3.13
CA SER A 116 -12.24 -4.25 -3.10
C SER A 116 -12.59 -4.82 -4.47
N PHE A 117 -12.48 -6.14 -4.59
CA PHE A 117 -12.94 -6.90 -5.72
C PHE A 117 -14.42 -7.27 -5.53
N LYS A 118 -15.29 -6.75 -6.39
CA LYS A 118 -16.73 -6.98 -6.37
C LYS A 118 -17.21 -7.22 -7.79
N GLU A 119 -17.98 -8.30 -7.99
CA GLU A 119 -18.61 -8.63 -9.29
C GLU A 119 -17.62 -8.67 -10.48
N GLY A 120 -16.43 -9.22 -10.27
CA GLY A 120 -15.44 -9.38 -11.34
C GLY A 120 -14.62 -8.12 -11.64
N ARG A 121 -14.76 -7.05 -10.85
CA ARG A 121 -14.03 -5.78 -11.03
C ARG A 121 -13.55 -5.18 -9.72
N VAL A 122 -12.52 -4.35 -9.80
CA VAL A 122 -12.10 -3.49 -8.70
C VAL A 122 -13.08 -2.33 -8.57
N THR A 123 -13.59 -2.10 -7.36
CA THR A 123 -14.55 -1.05 -7.03
C THR A 123 -13.99 -0.17 -5.91
N ALA A 124 -14.21 1.15 -6.01
CA ALA A 124 -13.80 2.14 -5.01
C ALA A 124 -14.98 2.56 -4.12
N PHE A 125 -14.71 2.80 -2.84
CA PHE A 125 -15.66 3.17 -1.79
C PHE A 125 -15.17 4.44 -1.09
N ALA A 126 -15.84 5.56 -1.34
CA ALA A 126 -15.47 6.89 -0.84
C ALA A 126 -16.03 7.20 0.56
#